data_AF-A0A2G9T8W8-F1
#
_entry.id   AF-A0A2G9T8W8-F1
#
_cell.length_a   1.000
_cell.length_b   1.000
_cell.length_c   1.000
_cell.angle_alpha   90.00
_cell.angle_beta   90.00
_cell.angle_gamma   90.00
#
_symmetry.space_group_name_H-M   'P 1'
#
loop_
_entity.id
_entity.type
_entity.pdbx_description
1 polymer ?
#
loop_
_entity_poly.entity_id
_entity_poly.type
_entity_poly.pdbx_seq_one_letter_code
_entity_poly.pdbx_strand_id
1 'polypeptide(L)' 'MLSKSEKAPTILSTLNEIYIARGFPALFAGIVPRVLWMTVGGFVFFGAYESVLALSYWVCPDKKKTCGKSPLVS' A
#
# COMPACT_ATOMS: atom_id res chain seq x y z
N MET A 1 -28.82 31.14 -30.86
CA MET A 1 -29.22 29.79 -30.39
C MET A 1 -28.04 29.08 -29.73
N LEU A 2 -27.42 29.75 -28.75
CA LEU A 2 -26.32 29.20 -27.97
C LEU A 2 -26.90 28.33 -26.84
N SER A 3 -26.79 27.01 -26.97
CA SER A 3 -26.81 26.07 -25.85
C SER A 3 -26.46 24.66 -26.37
N LYS A 4 -25.19 24.45 -26.68
CA LYS A 4 -24.61 23.12 -26.59
C LYS A 4 -23.33 23.31 -25.81
N SER A 5 -23.48 23.25 -24.49
CA SER A 5 -22.39 23.26 -23.53
C SER A 5 -21.33 22.28 -24.03
N GLU A 6 -20.17 22.84 -24.34
CA GLU A 6 -18.91 22.13 -24.53
C GLU A 6 -18.68 21.36 -23.23
N LYS A 7 -19.25 20.14 -23.14
CA LYS A 7 -18.93 19.20 -22.09
C LYS A 7 -17.48 18.81 -22.35
N ALA A 8 -16.54 19.56 -21.76
CA ALA A 8 -15.17 19.11 -21.58
C ALA A 8 -15.25 17.64 -21.13
N PRO A 9 -14.41 16.74 -21.65
CA PRO A 9 -14.44 15.34 -21.25
C PRO A 9 -14.23 15.27 -19.73
N THR A 10 -15.33 15.20 -19.00
CA THR A 10 -15.31 15.12 -17.55
C THR A 10 -14.71 13.75 -17.25
N ILE A 11 -13.67 13.72 -16.42
CA ILE A 11 -12.96 12.50 -16.03
C ILE A 11 -13.94 11.39 -15.61
N LEU A 12 -15.03 11.78 -14.95
CA LEU A 12 -16.16 10.92 -14.55
C LEU A 12 -16.91 10.29 -15.73
N SER A 13 -17.11 11.02 -16.83
CA SER A 13 -17.79 10.51 -18.03
C SER A 13 -16.93 9.48 -18.73
N THR A 14 -15.62 9.73 -18.86
CA THR A 14 -14.67 8.78 -19.44
C THR A 14 -14.50 7.55 -18.55
N LEU A 15 -14.44 7.73 -17.22
CA LEU A 15 -14.40 6.64 -16.24
C LEU A 15 -15.63 5.74 -16.33
N ASN A 16 -16.83 6.34 -16.44
CA ASN A 16 -18.09 5.59 -16.54
C ASN A 16 -18.13 4.77 -17.84
N GLU A 17 -17.71 5.36 -18.96
CA GLU A 17 -17.62 4.67 -20.25
C GLU A 17 -16.63 3.50 -20.22
N ILE A 18 -15.43 3.70 -19.66
CA ILE A 18 -14.43 2.63 -19.51
C ILE A 18 -14.93 1.53 -18.57
N TYR A 19 -15.62 1.90 -17.49
CA TYR A 19 -16.20 0.96 -16.53
C TYR A 19 -17.27 0.08 -17.17
N ILE A 20 -18.17 0.64 -17.98
CA ILE A 20 -19.22 -0.12 -18.68
C ILE A 20 -18.62 -0.98 -19.81
N ALA A 21 -17.61 -0.47 -20.53
CA ALA A 21 -17.05 -1.16 -21.71
C ALA A 21 -16.03 -2.26 -21.38
N ARG A 22 -15.26 -2.13 -20.29
CA ARG A 22 -14.12 -3.01 -19.97
C ARG A 22 -14.09 -3.48 -18.51
N GLY A 23 -15.01 -3.02 -17.66
CA GLY A 23 -15.14 -3.42 -16.26
C GLY A 23 -14.06 -2.86 -15.31
N PHE A 24 -14.22 -3.16 -14.03
CA PHE A 24 -13.31 -2.77 -12.93
C PHE A 24 -11.81 -3.00 -13.24
N PRO A 25 -11.34 -4.15 -13.77
CA PRO A 25 -9.89 -4.40 -13.94
C PRO A 25 -9.22 -3.45 -14.94
N ALA A 26 -9.94 -2.89 -15.92
CA ALA A 26 -9.37 -1.92 -16.85
C ALA A 26 -9.01 -0.57 -16.18
N LEU A 27 -9.76 -0.22 -15.14
CA LEU A 27 -9.54 0.98 -14.33
C LEU A 27 -8.35 0.80 -13.38
N PHE A 28 -8.15 -0.43 -12.89
CA PHE A 28 -7.04 -0.78 -12.01
C PHE A 28 -5.75 -1.17 -12.75
N ALA A 29 -5.79 -1.44 -14.06
CA ALA A 29 -4.61 -1.80 -14.86
C ALA A 29 -3.48 -0.75 -14.81
N GLY A 30 -3.79 0.53 -14.58
CA GLY A 30 -2.78 1.59 -14.42
C GLY A 30 -2.30 1.80 -12.97
N ILE A 31 -3.19 1.63 -12.00
CA ILE A 31 -2.90 1.84 -10.57
C ILE A 31 -2.19 0.64 -9.95
N VAL A 32 -2.56 -0.57 -10.34
CA VAL A 32 -1.96 -1.82 -9.85
C VAL A 32 -0.44 -1.85 -10.04
N PRO A 33 0.12 -1.65 -11.25
CA PRO A 33 1.57 -1.66 -11.42
C PRO A 33 2.24 -0.53 -10.62
N ARG A 34 1.57 0.63 -10.46
CA ARG A 34 2.12 1.77 -9.70
C ARG A 34 2.18 1.48 -8.20
N VAL A 35 1.12 0.92 -7.62
CA VAL A 35 1.04 0.58 -6.21
C VAL A 35 1.91 -0.63 -5.90
N LEU A 36 1.91 -1.64 -6.77
CA LEU A 36 2.77 -2.81 -6.65
C LEU A 36 4.24 -2.40 -6.60
N TRP A 37 4.70 -1.56 -7.53
CA TRP A 37 6.10 -1.12 -7.55
C TRP A 37 6.49 -0.31 -6.31
N MET A 38 5.62 0.59 -5.85
CA MET A 38 5.86 1.41 -4.66
C MET A 38 5.89 0.57 -3.37
N THR A 39 4.99 -0.40 -3.24
CA THR A 39 4.91 -1.28 -2.07
C THR A 39 6.07 -2.28 -2.04
N VAL A 40 6.49 -2.79 -3.19
CA VAL A 40 7.67 -3.67 -3.31
C VAL A 40 8.92 -2.97 -2.75
N GLY A 41 9.13 -1.69 -3.08
CA GLY A 41 10.26 -0.92 -2.56
C GLY A 41 10.26 -0.80 -1.02
N GLY A 42 9.11 -0.50 -0.41
CA GLY A 42 8.98 -0.39 1.05
C GLY A 42 9.06 -1.74 1.77
N PHE A 43 8.50 -2.78 1.18
CA PHE A 43 8.49 -4.13 1.76
C PHE A 43 9.89 -4.75 1.81
N VAL A 44 10.73 -4.51 0.79
CA VAL A 44 12.11 -4.98 0.78
C VAL A 44 12.93 -4.33 1.90
N PHE A 45 12.75 -3.02 2.14
CA PHE A 45 13.42 -2.32 3.23
C PHE A 45 12.96 -2.83 4.60
N PHE A 46 11.66 -3.04 4.77
CA PHE A 46 11.09 -3.60 5.99
C PHE A 46 11.57 -5.03 6.26
N GLY A 47 11.61 -5.88 5.22
CA GLY A 47 12.13 -7.24 5.31
C GLY A 47 13.62 -7.27 5.67
N ALA A 48 14.43 -6.38 5.10
CA ALA A 48 15.85 -6.25 5.44
C ALA A 48 16.04 -5.79 6.90
N TYR A 49 15.24 -4.82 7.36
CA TYR A 49 15.27 -4.32 8.74
C TYR A 49 14.95 -5.43 9.76
N GLU A 50 13.85 -6.17 9.56
CA GLU A 50 13.49 -7.33 10.37
C GLU A 50 14.56 -8.43 10.32
N SER A 51 15.17 -8.65 9.15
CA SER A 51 16.25 -9.64 9.01
C SER A 51 17.49 -9.26 9.81
N VAL A 52 17.87 -7.98 9.81
CA VAL A 52 19.00 -7.46 10.60
C VAL A 52 18.68 -7.49 12.08
N LEU A 53 17.44 -7.14 12.49
CA LEU A 53 16.99 -7.28 13.87
C LEU A 53 17.05 -8.74 14.34
N ALA A 54 16.45 -9.65 13.57
CA ALA A 54 16.48 -11.08 13.86
C ALA A 54 17.93 -11.60 13.95
N LEU A 55 18.79 -11.20 13.02
CA LEU A 55 20.21 -11.55 13.04
C LEU A 55 20.94 -10.93 14.24
N SER A 56 20.60 -9.71 14.65
CA SER A 56 21.18 -9.07 15.84
C SER A 56 20.86 -9.85 17.12
N TYR A 57 19.65 -10.43 17.22
CA TYR A 57 19.28 -11.33 18.32
C TYR A 57 20.03 -12.67 18.26
N TRP A 58 20.49 -13.11 17.07
CA TRP A 58 21.36 -14.28 16.92
C TRP A 58 22.84 -13.98 17.26
N VAL A 59 23.34 -12.78 16.93
CA VAL A 59 24.74 -12.36 17.20
C VAL A 59 24.94 -11.95 18.66
N CYS A 60 23.96 -11.27 19.25
CA CYS A 60 23.90 -11.01 20.69
C CYS A 60 22.81 -11.90 21.32
N PRO A 61 23.16 -13.05 21.91
CA PRO A 61 22.30 -13.71 22.88
C PRO A 61 22.27 -12.88 24.18
N ASP A 62 21.79 -11.64 24.15
CA ASP A 62 21.61 -10.84 25.36
C ASP A 62 20.23 -11.09 25.98
N LYS A 63 20.30 -11.51 27.24
CA LYS A 63 19.20 -12.02 28.06
C LYS A 63 18.12 -10.95 28.28
N LYS A 64 16.99 -11.04 27.58
CA LYS A 64 15.71 -10.51 28.10
C LYS A 64 14.52 -11.42 27.83
N LYS A 65 14.44 -12.50 28.61
CA LYS A 65 13.16 -13.18 28.93
C LYS A 65 12.75 -13.06 30.40
N THR A 66 13.38 -12.19 31.19
CA THR A 66 13.04 -11.99 32.61
C THR A 66 13.25 -10.54 33.02
N CYS A 67 12.34 -9.64 32.64
CA CYS A 67 12.05 -8.50 33.51
C CYS A 67 10.64 -7.97 33.23
N GLY A 68 9.72 -8.34 34.12
CA GLY A 68 8.42 -7.70 34.32
C GLY A 68 7.43 -7.82 33.15
N LYS A 69 6.68 -8.91 33.02
CA LYS A 69 5.35 -8.95 33.67
C LYS A 69 5.32 -8.19 35.00
N SER A 70 5.08 -6.88 34.93
CA SER A 70 4.47 -6.17 36.05
C SER A 70 2.96 -6.20 35.82
N PRO A 71 2.20 -6.85 36.72
CA PRO A 71 0.75 -6.94 36.63
C PRO A 71 0.12 -5.58 36.93
N LEU A 72 -1.16 -5.45 36.57
CA LEU A 72 -2.10 -4.44 37.07
C LEU A 72 -1.79 -3.96 38.51
N VAL A 73 -1.51 -2.66 38.64
CA VAL A 73 -1.86 -1.74 39.74
C VAL A 73 -1.40 -0.35 39.22
N SER A 74 -2.21 0.70 39.12
CA SER A 74 -3.26 1.23 39.99
C SER A 74 -4.30 2.00 39.18
#